data_AF-A0A7Y0XBS3-F1
#
_entry.id   AF-A0A7Y0XBS3-F1
#
_cell.length_a   1.000
_cell.length_b   1.000
_cell.length_c   1.000
_cell.angle_alpha   90.00
_cell.angle_beta   90.00
_cell.angle_gamma   90.00
#
_symmetry.space_group_name_H-M   'P 1'
#
loop_
_entity.id
_entity.type
_entity.pdbx_description
1 polymer ?
#
loop_
_entity_poly.entity_id
_entity_poly.type
_entity_poly.pdbx_seq_one_letter_code
_entity_poly.pdbx_strand_id
1 'polypeptide(L)' 'DFDIRTPNQNIKNVEETEQNSRRELPEGGLKPATDAFQKAMIVRALEENQGNWAATARQLELDNGNLHRLAKRLGIK' A
#
# COMPACT_ATOMS: atom_id res chain seq x y z
N ASP A 1 12.94 33.86 -46.22
CA ASP A 1 14.00 32.84 -46.13
C ASP A 1 14.23 32.55 -44.66
N PHE A 2 13.61 31.49 -44.14
CA PHE A 2 13.72 31.06 -42.75
C PHE A 2 13.74 29.52 -42.76
N ASP A 3 14.94 29.01 -42.95
CA ASP A 3 15.24 27.57 -42.93
C ASP A 3 15.16 27.06 -41.49
N ILE A 4 13.98 26.59 -41.06
CA ILE A 4 13.85 25.75 -39.86
C ILE A 4 13.94 24.30 -40.32
N ARG A 5 15.18 23.80 -40.39
CA ARG A 5 15.43 22.35 -40.37
C ARG A 5 14.84 21.77 -39.07
N THR A 6 13.74 21.05 -39.18
CA THR A 6 13.54 19.85 -38.37
C THR A 6 14.49 18.79 -38.95
N PRO A 7 15.30 18.09 -38.13
CA PRO A 7 14.75 17.04 -37.28
C PRO A 7 15.54 16.76 -35.99
N ASN A 8 14.85 16.47 -34.88
CA ASN A 8 15.34 15.37 -34.04
C ASN A 8 14.21 14.70 -33.24
N GLN A 9 13.95 13.46 -33.64
CA GLN A 9 13.06 12.47 -33.05
C GLN A 9 13.71 11.82 -31.81
N ASN A 10 14.11 12.60 -30.81
CA ASN A 10 14.65 12.04 -29.57
C ASN A 10 14.06 12.71 -28.31
N ILE A 11 12.75 12.86 -28.31
CA ILE A 11 11.94 13.01 -27.09
C ILE A 11 11.64 11.58 -26.61
N LYS A 12 12.64 10.88 -26.07
CA LYS A 12 12.41 9.56 -25.45
C LYS A 12 12.89 9.46 -24.01
N ASN A 13 13.58 10.46 -23.47
CA ASN A 13 14.18 10.38 -22.14
C ASN A 13 13.92 11.60 -21.25
N VAL A 14 12.95 12.45 -21.59
CA VAL A 14 12.55 13.58 -20.74
C VAL A 14 11.37 13.13 -19.86
N GLU A 15 11.69 12.86 -18.59
CA GLU A 15 10.79 13.12 -17.45
C GLU A 15 9.67 12.11 -17.14
N GLU A 16 9.86 10.82 -17.46
CA GLU A 16 8.92 9.74 -17.09
C GLU A 16 8.93 9.33 -15.59
N THR A 17 9.65 10.01 -14.70
CA THR A 17 9.83 9.53 -13.31
C THR A 17 9.26 10.40 -12.18
N GLU A 18 8.74 11.61 -12.43
CA GLU A 18 8.38 12.51 -11.30
C GLU A 18 6.89 12.88 -11.15
N GLN A 19 6.00 12.52 -12.09
CA GLN A 19 4.62 13.02 -12.06
C GLN A 19 3.52 11.97 -11.80
N ASN A 20 3.75 10.67 -12.05
CA ASN A 20 2.66 9.67 -11.95
C ASN A 20 2.46 9.03 -10.55
N SER A 21 3.24 9.43 -9.54
CA SER A 21 3.09 8.89 -8.17
C SER A 21 2.11 9.66 -7.27
N ARG A 22 1.33 10.60 -7.84
CA ARG A 22 0.34 11.36 -7.07
C ARG A 22 -1.06 10.73 -7.23
N ARG A 23 -1.29 9.70 -6.41
CA ARG A 23 -2.61 9.15 -6.01
C ARG A 23 -3.34 8.36 -7.10
N GLU A 24 -2.74 7.30 -7.61
CA GLU A 24 -3.53 6.27 -8.27
C GLU A 24 -4.43 5.59 -7.22
N LEU A 25 -5.73 5.55 -7.49
CA LEU A 25 -6.68 4.82 -6.67
C LEU A 25 -6.28 3.34 -6.72
N PRO A 26 -6.15 2.66 -5.58
CA PRO A 26 -5.76 1.27 -5.54
C PRO A 26 -6.71 0.46 -6.42
N GLU A 27 -6.14 -0.29 -7.37
CA GLU A 27 -6.92 -1.13 -8.26
C GLU A 27 -7.73 -2.14 -7.44
N GLY A 28 -9.06 -2.06 -7.54
CA GLY A 28 -10.00 -2.82 -6.73
C GLY A 28 -10.76 -2.02 -5.66
N GLY A 29 -10.49 -0.71 -5.54
CA GLY A 29 -11.29 0.22 -4.71
C GLY A 29 -10.87 0.28 -3.25
N LEU A 30 -11.69 0.94 -2.41
CA LEU A 30 -11.36 1.22 -1.01
C LEU A 30 -11.13 -0.05 -0.18
N LYS A 31 -11.90 -1.11 -0.44
CA LYS A 31 -11.85 -2.34 0.34
C LYS A 31 -10.47 -3.02 0.32
N PRO A 32 -9.89 -3.42 -0.83
CA PRO A 32 -8.57 -4.05 -0.87
C PRO A 32 -7.46 -3.15 -0.33
N ALA A 33 -7.58 -1.82 -0.50
CA ALA A 33 -6.64 -0.87 0.08
C ALA A 33 -6.67 -0.89 1.61
N THR A 34 -7.87 -0.85 2.19
CA THR A 34 -8.04 -0.95 3.64
C THR A 34 -7.63 -2.31 4.17
N ASP A 35 -7.89 -3.39 3.43
CA ASP A 35 -7.47 -4.74 3.82
C ASP A 35 -5.94 -4.87 3.84
N ALA A 36 -5.25 -4.33 2.84
CA ALA A 36 -3.79 -4.29 2.80
C ALA A 36 -3.20 -3.46 3.96
N PHE A 37 -3.78 -2.29 4.23
CA PHE A 37 -3.38 -1.44 5.36
C PHE A 37 -3.59 -2.14 6.71
N GLN A 38 -4.77 -2.72 6.93
CA GLN A 38 -5.09 -3.48 8.15
C GLN A 38 -4.14 -4.65 8.32
N LYS A 39 -3.83 -5.38 7.23
CA LYS A 39 -2.88 -6.48 7.25
C LYS A 39 -1.49 -6.02 7.68
N ALA A 40 -0.97 -4.96 7.08
CA ALA A 40 0.34 -4.42 7.42
C ALA A 40 0.42 -3.98 8.89
N MET A 41 -0.63 -3.30 9.40
CA MET A 41 -0.70 -2.90 10.80
C MET A 41 -0.69 -4.10 11.75
N ILE A 42 -1.49 -5.13 11.47
CA ILE A 42 -1.57 -6.33 12.30
C ILE A 42 -0.23 -7.07 12.32
N VAL A 43 0.41 -7.25 11.15
CA VAL A 43 1.70 -7.94 11.05
C VAL A 43 2.77 -7.22 11.85
N ARG A 44 2.89 -5.90 11.69
CA ARG A 44 3.85 -5.09 12.44
C ARG A 44 3.63 -5.17 13.94
N ALA A 45 2.39 -4.99 14.39
CA ALA A 45 2.08 -5.08 15.82
C ALA A 45 2.30 -6.52 16.35
N LEU A 46 2.12 -7.55 15.51
CA LEU A 46 2.44 -8.93 15.89
C LEU A 46 3.95 -9.15 16.03
N GLU A 47 4.76 -8.59 15.14
CA GLU A 47 6.23 -8.62 15.21
C GLU A 47 6.74 -7.90 16.46
N GLU A 48 6.24 -6.69 16.74
CA GLU A 48 6.58 -5.90 17.94
C GLU A 48 6.22 -6.64 19.24
N ASN A 49 5.14 -7.42 19.23
CA ASN A 49 4.71 -8.24 20.37
C ASN A 49 5.20 -9.69 20.33
N GLN A 50 6.19 -10.02 19.48
CA GLN A 50 6.81 -11.35 19.42
C GLN A 50 5.81 -12.49 19.19
N GLY A 51 4.78 -12.25 18.36
CA GLY A 51 3.73 -13.23 18.07
C GLY A 51 2.60 -13.30 19.11
N ASN A 52 2.61 -12.44 20.14
CA ASN A 52 1.57 -12.45 21.17
C ASN A 52 0.30 -11.72 20.72
N TRP A 53 -0.66 -12.48 20.21
CA TRP A 53 -1.97 -11.98 19.76
C TRP A 53 -2.74 -11.17 20.80
N ALA A 54 -2.66 -11.53 22.09
CA ALA A 54 -3.38 -10.78 23.12
C ALA A 54 -2.75 -9.41 23.38
N ALA A 55 -1.42 -9.32 23.32
CA ALA A 55 -0.71 -8.04 23.43
C ALA A 55 -0.89 -7.18 22.18
N THR A 56 -0.86 -7.79 20.99
CA THR A 56 -1.20 -7.13 19.71
C THR A 56 -2.62 -6.57 19.72
N ALA A 57 -3.61 -7.32 20.22
CA ALA A 57 -4.99 -6.86 20.33
C ALA A 57 -5.09 -5.63 21.24
N ARG A 58 -4.42 -5.65 22.40
CA ARG A 58 -4.36 -4.51 23.31
C ARG A 58 -3.68 -3.29 22.69
N GLN A 59 -2.59 -3.49 21.96
CA GLN A 59 -1.87 -2.40 21.28
C GLN A 59 -2.72 -1.76 20.17
N LEU A 60 -3.51 -2.57 19.46
CA LEU A 60 -4.40 -2.11 18.39
C LEU A 60 -5.78 -1.66 18.91
N GLU A 61 -6.00 -1.66 20.23
CA GLU A 61 -7.28 -1.35 20.87
C GLU A 61 -8.46 -2.21 20.36
N LEU A 62 -8.16 -3.46 20.00
CA LEU A 62 -9.13 -4.45 19.53
C LEU A 62 -9.34 -5.53 20.60
N ASP A 63 -10.52 -6.15 20.60
CA ASP A 63 -10.68 -7.42 21.28
C ASP A 63 -10.02 -8.56 20.49
N ASN A 64 -9.54 -9.56 21.23
CA ASN A 64 -8.84 -10.70 20.65
C ASN A 64 -9.70 -11.48 19.63
N GLY A 65 -11.02 -11.56 19.86
CA GLY A 65 -11.95 -12.23 18.95
C GLY A 65 -12.07 -11.52 17.60
N ASN A 66 -12.20 -10.19 17.59
CA ASN A 66 -12.22 -9.37 16.39
C ASN A 66 -10.88 -9.44 15.65
N LEU A 67 -9.76 -9.36 16.38
CA LEU A 67 -8.44 -9.47 15.77
C LEU A 67 -8.26 -10.83 15.06
N HIS A 68 -8.67 -11.93 15.69
CA HIS A 68 -8.60 -13.26 15.07
C HIS A 68 -9.48 -13.38 13.82
N ARG A 69 -10.73 -12.88 13.88
CA ARG A 69 -11.62 -12.85 12.71
C ARG A 69 -11.02 -12.02 11.58
N LEU A 70 -10.45 -10.87 11.91
CA LEU A 70 -9.81 -9.97 10.95
C LEU A 70 -8.58 -10.62 10.32
N ALA A 71 -7.69 -11.22 11.12
CA ALA A 71 -6.50 -11.93 10.65
C ALA A 71 -6.85 -13.09 9.70
N LYS A 72 -7.90 -13.86 10.01
CA LYS A 72 -8.40 -14.95 9.14
C LYS A 72 -8.96 -14.40 7.82
N ARG A 73 -9.74 -13.31 7.88
CA ARG A 73 -10.29 -12.65 6.69
C ARG A 73 -9.21 -12.10 5.76
N LEU A 74 -8.13 -11.57 6.35
CA LEU A 74 -6.99 -10.98 5.63
C LEU A 74 -5.91 -12.02 5.22
N GLY A 75 -6.12 -13.31 5.52
CA GLY A 75 -5.21 -14.40 5.18
C GLY A 75 -3.86 -14.32 5.89
N ILE A 76 -3.84 -13.90 7.16
CA ILE A 76 -2.64 -13.85 8.01
C ILE A 76 -2.51 -15.14 8.84
N LYS A 77 -3.64 -15.75 9.22
CA LYS A 77 -3.72 -16.94 10.08
C LYS A 77 -4.56 -18.04 9.43
#